data_AF-A0A6B3ER49-F1
#
_entry.id   AF-A0A6B3ER49-F1
#
_cell.length_a   1.000
_cell.length_b   1.000
_cell.length_c   1.000
_cell.angle_alpha   90.00
_cell.angle_beta   90.00
_cell.angle_gamma   90.00
#
_symmetry.space_group_name_H-M   'P 1'
#
loop_
_entity.id
_entity.type
_entity.pdbx_description
1 polymer ?
#
loop_
_entity_poly.entity_id
_entity_poly.type
_entity_poly.pdbx_seq_one_letter_code
_entity_poly.pdbx_strand_id
1 'polypeptide(L)' 'SARLLERVGFRREGMRPAYTWLKGEWTDDVLYGLLAEWWRD' A
#
# COMPACT_ATOMS: atom_id res chain seq x y z
N SER A 1 -9.00 -3.92 1.92
CA SER A 1 -8.38 -2.58 2.09
C SER A 1 -7.66 -2.10 0.83
N ALA A 2 -6.82 -2.91 0.17
CA ALA A 2 -6.05 -2.50 -1.03
C ALA A 2 -6.89 -1.81 -2.14
N ARG A 3 -8.00 -2.43 -2.59
CA ARG A 3 -8.89 -1.82 -3.60
C ARG A 3 -9.51 -0.49 -3.16
N LEU A 4 -9.65 -0.24 -1.86
CA LEU A 4 -10.13 1.05 -1.35
C LEU A 4 -9.08 2.13 -1.59
N LEU A 5 -7.81 1.84 -1.27
CA LEU A 5 -6.69 2.77 -1.51
C LEU A 5 -6.64 3.19 -2.98
N GLU A 6 -6.74 2.21 -3.90
CA GLU A 6 -6.78 2.47 -5.34
C GLU A 6 -7.98 3.35 -5.74
N ARG A 7 -9.17 3.06 -5.18
CA ARG A 7 -10.38 3.86 -5.45
C ARG A 7 -10.27 5.31 -4.96
N VAL A 8 -9.51 5.57 -3.90
CA VAL A 8 -9.34 6.93 -3.34
C VAL A 8 -8.04 7.60 -3.83
N GLY A 9 -7.46 7.11 -4.93
CA GLY A 9 -6.38 7.79 -5.64
C GLY A 9 -4.96 7.37 -5.26
N PHE A 10 -4.78 6.48 -4.28
CA PHE A 10 -3.44 5.94 -3.98
C PHE A 10 -2.99 5.00 -5.09
N ARG A 11 -1.68 5.02 -5.38
CA ARG A 11 -1.04 4.14 -6.37
C ARG A 11 -0.16 3.11 -5.67
N ARG A 12 -0.13 1.89 -6.20
CA ARG A 12 0.78 0.84 -5.73
C ARG A 12 2.18 1.14 -6.22
N GLU A 13 3.12 1.25 -5.29
CA GLU A 13 4.50 1.62 -5.59
C GLU A 13 5.46 0.44 -5.45
N GLY A 14 5.08 -0.60 -4.70
CA GLY A 14 5.92 -1.77 -4.53
C GLY A 14 5.33 -2.86 -3.67
N MET A 15 6.09 -3.94 -3.58
CA MET A 15 5.82 -5.08 -2.71
C MET A 15 7.12 -5.52 -2.05
N ARG A 16 7.07 -5.77 -0.75
CA ARG A 16 8.20 -6.32 0.01
C ARG A 16 7.79 -7.70 0.53
N PRO A 17 8.34 -8.78 -0.03
CA PRO A 17 7.98 -10.12 0.42
C PRO A 17 8.55 -10.38 1.82
N ALA A 18 7.76 -11.05 2.67
CA ALA A 18 8.14 -11.48 4.02
C ALA A 18 8.87 -10.38 4.84
N TYR A 19 8.36 -9.15 4.78
CA TYR A 19 9.04 -7.99 5.36
C TYR A 19 8.67 -7.76 6.84
N THR A 20 7.42 -8.04 7.20
CA THR A 20 6.90 -7.75 8.55
C THR A 20 6.62 -9.05 9.30
N TRP A 21 7.12 -9.17 10.53
CA TRP A 21 6.71 -10.22 11.47
C TRP A 21 5.46 -9.77 12.23
N LEU A 22 4.32 -10.40 11.96
CA LEU A 22 3.04 -10.04 12.54
C LEU A 22 2.26 -11.30 12.90
N LYS A 23 1.67 -11.35 14.09
CA LYS A 23 0.83 -12.48 14.56
C LYS A 23 1.50 -13.86 14.47
N GLY A 24 2.82 -13.91 14.58
CA GLY A 24 3.58 -15.17 14.56
C GLY A 24 3.90 -15.68 13.16
N GLU A 25 3.73 -14.86 12.12
CA GLU A 25 4.10 -15.21 10.75
C GLU A 25 4.77 -14.03 10.02
N TRP A 26 5.62 -14.35 9.04
CA TRP A 26 6.13 -13.35 8.11
C TRP A 26 5.04 -13.00 7.09
N THR A 27 4.81 -11.71 6.90
CA THR A 27 3.78 -11.18 6.01
C THR A 27 4.39 -10.27 4.96
N ASP A 28 3.80 -10.26 3.77
CA ASP A 28 4.15 -9.37 2.68
C ASP A 28 3.57 -7.96 2.92
N ASP A 29 4.39 -6.95 2.66
CA ASP A 29 3.96 -5.56 2.69
C ASP A 29 3.68 -5.06 1.27
N VAL A 30 2.59 -4.33 1.09
CA VAL A 30 2.30 -3.59 -0.15
C VAL A 30 2.38 -2.10 0.14
N LEU A 31 3.22 -1.40 -0.62
CA LEU A 31 3.43 0.03 -0.47
C LEU A 31 2.48 0.79 -1.41
N TYR A 32 1.78 1.76 -0.84
CA TYR A 32 0.91 2.68 -1.55
C TYR A 32 1.31 4.12 -1.25
N GLY A 33 1.37 4.94 -2.29
CA GLY A 33 1.66 6.38 -2.20
C GLY A 33 0.52 7.21 -2.79
N LEU A 34 0.37 8.43 -2.27
CA LEU A 34 -0.52 9.46 -2.82
C LEU A 34 0.22 10.79 -2.75
N LEU A 35 0.52 11.36 -3.92
CA LEU A 35 1.06 12.72 -4.00
C LEU A 35 -0.05 13.75 -3.79
N ALA A 36 0.32 14.90 -3.23
CA ALA A 36 -0.63 15.98 -2.96
C ALA A 36 -1.31 16.50 -4.23
N GLU A 37 -0.60 16.46 -5.36
CA GLU A 37 -1.08 16.82 -6.68
C GLU A 37 -2.17 15.87 -7.17
N TRP A 38 -2.05 14.57 -6.89
CA TRP A 38 -3.05 13.56 -7.30
C TRP A 38 -4.33 13.61 -6.47
N TRP A 39 -4.32 14.30 -5.33
CA TRP A 39 -5.48 14.43 -4.44
C TRP A 39 -6.41 15.59 -4.84
N ARG A 40 -5.90 16.59 -5.56
CA ARG A 40 -6.65 17.82 -5.89
C ARG A 40 -7.41 17.73 -7.23
N ASP A 41 -7.23 16.64 -7.95
CA ASP A 41 -7.97 16.27 -9.18
C ASP A 41 -9.22 15.44 -8.83
#